data_AF-A0A958LEF7-F1
#
_entry.id   AF-A0A958LEF7-F1
#
_cell.length_a   1.000
_cell.length_b   1.000
_cell.length_c   1.000
_cell.angle_alpha   90.00
_cell.angle_beta   90.00
_cell.angle_gamma   90.00
#
_symmetry.space_group_name_H-M   'P 1'
#
loop_
_entity.id
_entity.type
_entity.pdbx_description
1 polymer ?
#
loop_
_entity_poly.entity_id
_entity_poly.type
_entity_poly.pdbx_seq_one_letter_code
_entity_poly.pdbx_strand_id
1 'polypeptide(L)'
;LQALDHYERLYREYEEFVSDGGPLDWCAHWRRWEWNSVSPCREEEIWERTRILAGRCNALFILNPQFEAPYDGFRWLNKENRAQQLRLMRGAAQEWRVESRTAEVKVSDLDQAKLEIQSVLDRILSR
;
A
#
# COMPACT_ATOMS: atom_id res chain seq x y z
N LEU A 1 5.93 0.10 14.18
CA LEU A 1 5.86 -1.24 14.79
C LEU A 1 4.42 -1.66 15.11
N GLN A 2 3.65 -0.89 15.89
CA GLN A 2 2.25 -1.22 16.21
C GLN A 2 1.36 -1.52 14.98
N ALA A 3 1.57 -0.82 13.86
CA ALA A 3 0.84 -1.08 12.62
C ALA A 3 1.17 -2.46 12.00
N LEU A 4 2.44 -2.89 12.00
CA LEU A 4 2.84 -4.22 11.50
C LEU A 4 2.27 -5.32 12.40
N ASP A 5 2.33 -5.14 13.71
CA ASP A 5 1.76 -6.07 14.68
C ASP A 5 0.23 -6.20 14.50
N HIS A 6 -0.43 -5.07 14.17
CA HIS A 6 -1.85 -5.06 13.82
C HIS A 6 -2.15 -5.89 12.56
N TYR A 7 -1.40 -5.72 11.47
CA TYR A 7 -1.57 -6.53 10.25
C TYR A 7 -1.33 -8.01 10.51
N GLU A 8 -0.26 -8.36 11.23
CA GLU A 8 0.04 -9.76 11.59
C GLU A 8 -1.04 -10.40 12.47
N ARG A 9 -1.75 -9.59 13.27
CA ARG A 9 -2.92 -10.05 14.01
C ARG A 9 -4.11 -10.29 13.08
N LEU A 10 -4.41 -9.37 12.16
CA LEU A 10 -5.50 -9.55 11.19
C LEU A 10 -5.34 -10.85 10.39
N TYR A 11 -4.12 -11.12 9.90
CA TYR A 11 -3.80 -12.38 9.18
C TYR A 11 -3.97 -13.66 10.01
N ARG A 12 -3.99 -13.58 11.34
CA ARG A 12 -4.19 -14.73 12.24
C ARG A 12 -5.66 -14.91 12.63
N GLU A 13 -6.38 -13.81 12.78
CA GLU A 13 -7.76 -13.80 13.28
C GLU A 13 -8.80 -14.00 12.17
N TYR A 14 -8.49 -13.56 10.96
CA TYR A 14 -9.43 -13.58 9.84
C TYR A 14 -8.90 -14.43 8.68
N GLU A 15 -9.76 -15.27 8.12
CA GLU A 15 -9.49 -16.07 6.91
C GLU A 15 -9.46 -15.16 5.66
N GLU A 16 -10.38 -14.20 5.60
CA GLU A 16 -10.46 -13.19 4.55
C GLU A 16 -10.76 -11.82 5.15
N PHE A 17 -10.07 -10.78 4.69
CA PHE A 17 -10.32 -9.41 5.10
C PHE A 17 -9.86 -8.40 4.05
N VAL A 18 -10.45 -7.21 4.10
CA VAL A 18 -9.99 -6.02 3.38
C VAL A 18 -9.38 -5.08 4.41
N SER A 19 -8.20 -4.54 4.12
CA SER A 19 -7.59 -3.49 4.94
C SER A 19 -7.54 -2.18 4.19
N ASP A 20 -7.87 -1.10 4.91
CA ASP A 20 -7.45 0.24 4.53
C ASP A 20 -6.00 0.44 5.01
N GLY A 21 -5.18 1.07 4.17
CA GLY A 21 -3.72 0.99 4.25
C GLY A 21 -3.20 -0.41 3.90
N GLY A 22 -1.88 -0.60 4.03
CA GLY A 22 -1.30 -1.92 3.80
C GLY A 22 0.23 -1.90 3.79
N PRO A 23 0.88 -3.02 3.42
CA PRO A 23 2.33 -3.12 3.45
C PRO A 23 3.03 -2.16 2.47
N LEU A 24 2.43 -1.88 1.30
CA LEU A 24 2.98 -0.91 0.35
C LEU A 24 2.89 0.54 0.88
N ASP A 25 1.74 0.90 1.44
CA ASP A 25 1.53 2.21 2.06
C ASP A 25 2.48 2.42 3.25
N TRP A 26 2.60 1.39 4.11
CA TRP A 26 3.48 1.42 5.25
C TRP A 26 4.96 1.58 4.85
N CYS A 27 5.39 0.90 3.78
CA CYS A 27 6.72 1.12 3.20
C CYS A 27 6.91 2.56 2.70
N ALA A 28 5.94 3.10 1.95
CA ALA A 28 6.04 4.46 1.42
C ALA A 28 6.10 5.49 2.56
N HIS A 29 5.33 5.29 3.63
CA HIS A 29 5.39 6.10 4.83
C HIS A 29 6.76 5.98 5.53
N TRP A 30 7.22 4.75 5.75
CA TRP A 30 8.48 4.46 6.44
C TRP A 30 9.69 5.06 5.72
N ARG A 31 9.87 4.77 4.42
CA ARG A 31 10.99 5.29 3.62
C ARG A 31 11.03 6.81 3.59
N ARG A 32 9.87 7.46 3.72
CA ARG A 32 9.77 8.91 3.65
C ARG A 32 10.11 9.58 4.98
N TRP A 33 9.68 9.00 6.11
CA TRP A 33 9.68 9.72 7.39
C TRP A 33 10.56 9.09 8.46
N GLU A 34 10.79 7.79 8.39
CA GLU A 34 11.34 7.02 9.51
C GLU A 34 12.59 6.20 9.14
N TRP A 35 13.05 6.23 7.89
CA TRP A 35 14.19 5.41 7.47
C TRP A 35 15.47 5.67 8.27
N ASN A 36 15.67 6.91 8.75
CA ASN A 36 16.81 7.30 9.60
C ASN A 36 16.48 7.34 11.10
N SER A 37 15.27 6.96 11.52
CA SER A 37 14.85 7.08 12.93
C SER A 37 15.17 5.84 13.78
N VAL A 38 15.61 4.74 13.15
CA VAL A 38 15.98 3.50 13.83
C VAL A 38 17.35 2.99 13.38
N SER A 39 17.94 2.10 14.17
CA SER A 39 19.19 1.42 13.81
C SER A 39 19.03 0.59 12.53
N PRO A 40 20.08 0.45 11.69
CA PRO A 40 20.02 -0.32 10.45
C PRO A 40 19.49 -1.76 10.61
N CYS A 41 19.89 -2.49 11.66
CA CYS A 41 19.39 -3.85 11.90
C CYS A 41 17.87 -3.91 12.11
N ARG A 42 17.29 -2.88 12.75
CA ARG A 42 15.83 -2.78 12.93
C ARG A 42 15.13 -2.37 11.64
N GLU A 43 15.77 -1.54 10.82
CA GLU A 43 15.26 -1.19 9.50
C GLU A 43 15.11 -2.43 8.61
N GLU A 44 16.14 -3.28 8.56
CA GLU A 44 16.11 -4.54 7.81
C GLU A 44 15.00 -5.48 8.30
N GLU A 45 14.86 -5.65 9.61
CA GLU A 45 13.79 -6.47 10.21
C GLU A 45 12.40 -5.97 9.80
N ILE A 46 12.19 -4.66 9.93
CA ILE A 46 10.95 -3.99 9.58
C ILE A 46 10.64 -4.14 8.08
N TRP A 47 11.66 -3.96 7.23
CA TRP A 47 11.55 -4.09 5.79
C TRP A 47 11.13 -5.50 5.39
N GLU A 48 11.80 -6.50 5.97
CA GLU A 48 11.51 -7.91 5.72
C GLU A 48 10.11 -8.31 6.18
N ARG A 49 9.68 -7.88 7.38
CA ARG A 49 8.31 -8.13 7.87
C ARG A 49 7.26 -7.54 6.93
N THR A 50 7.47 -6.31 6.48
CA THR A 50 6.54 -5.63 5.56
C THR A 50 6.48 -6.35 4.21
N ARG A 51 7.63 -6.79 3.70
CA ARG A 51 7.72 -7.60 2.48
C ARG A 51 6.98 -8.93 2.60
N ILE A 52 7.13 -9.63 3.73
CA ILE A 52 6.40 -10.87 4.01
C ILE A 52 4.89 -10.63 4.03
N LEU A 53 4.43 -9.54 4.64
CA LEU A 53 3.00 -9.17 4.66
C LEU A 53 2.48 -8.89 3.25
N ALA A 54 3.19 -8.11 2.42
CA ALA A 54 2.86 -7.94 1.00
C ALA A 54 2.83 -9.28 0.27
N GLY A 55 3.74 -10.18 0.65
CA GLY A 55 3.83 -11.58 0.27
C GLY A 55 2.53 -12.37 0.41
N ARG A 56 1.72 -12.05 1.43
CA ARG A 56 0.49 -12.78 1.81
C ARG A 56 -0.78 -12.19 1.20
N CYS A 57 -0.75 -10.96 0.69
CA CYS A 57 -1.93 -10.36 0.06
C CYS A 57 -2.27 -11.08 -1.25
N ASN A 58 -3.54 -11.42 -1.47
CA ASN A 58 -4.00 -11.94 -2.77
C ASN A 58 -4.05 -10.81 -3.82
N ALA A 59 -4.51 -9.63 -3.41
CA ALA A 59 -4.57 -8.43 -4.24
C ALA A 59 -4.08 -7.21 -3.43
N LEU A 60 -3.43 -6.28 -4.12
CA LEU A 60 -2.96 -5.00 -3.59
C LEU A 60 -3.48 -3.87 -4.49
N PHE A 61 -4.07 -2.84 -3.88
CA PHE A 61 -4.64 -1.72 -4.60
C PHE A 61 -3.94 -0.43 -4.22
N ILE A 62 -3.37 0.26 -5.20
CA ILE A 62 -2.82 1.61 -5.06
C ILE A 62 -3.86 2.58 -5.59
N LEU A 63 -4.54 3.30 -4.69
CA LEU A 63 -5.51 4.32 -5.08
C LEU A 63 -4.77 5.60 -5.49
N ASN A 64 -4.88 6.00 -6.75
CA ASN A 64 -4.26 7.20 -7.31
C ASN A 64 -5.33 8.28 -7.57
N PRO A 65 -5.61 9.16 -6.58
CA PRO A 65 -6.60 10.22 -6.75
C PRO A 65 -6.17 11.21 -7.83
N GLN A 66 -7.06 11.45 -8.79
CA GLN A 66 -6.84 12.40 -9.90
C GLN A 66 -7.33 13.82 -9.59
N PHE A 67 -7.98 14.01 -8.44
CA PHE A 67 -8.38 15.33 -7.97
C PHE A 67 -7.25 16.03 -7.21
N GLU A 68 -7.27 17.35 -7.24
CA GLU A 68 -6.50 18.18 -6.31
C GLU A 68 -7.32 18.30 -5.02
N ALA A 69 -6.75 17.87 -3.91
CA ALA A 69 -7.38 18.15 -2.64
C ALA A 69 -7.13 19.62 -2.27
N PRO A 70 -8.08 20.27 -1.59
CA PRO A 70 -7.81 21.55 -0.95
C PRO A 70 -6.56 21.42 -0.07
N TYR A 71 -5.65 22.40 -0.16
CA TYR A 71 -4.52 22.47 0.76
C TYR A 71 -5.08 22.61 2.18
N ASP A 72 -4.87 21.56 2.96
CA ASP A 72 -5.10 21.52 4.38
C ASP A 72 -3.72 21.18 4.96
N GLY A 73 -3.24 21.95 5.95
CA GLY A 73 -1.89 21.80 6.52
C GLY A 73 -1.62 20.39 7.08
N PHE A 74 -2.65 19.55 7.16
CA PHE A 74 -2.61 18.15 7.56
C PHE A 74 -2.86 17.15 6.41
N ARG A 75 -3.34 17.58 5.24
CA ARG A 75 -3.64 16.70 4.10
C ARG A 75 -2.52 16.72 3.08
N TRP A 76 -1.83 15.60 3.01
CA TRP A 76 -0.65 15.27 2.21
C TRP A 76 -0.92 15.14 0.70
N LEU A 77 -1.93 15.84 0.18
CA LEU A 77 -2.53 15.60 -1.13
C LEU A 77 -2.09 16.61 -2.20
N ASN A 78 -0.95 17.28 -2.00
CA ASN A 78 -0.34 18.02 -3.09
C ASN A 78 0.22 17.06 -4.16
N LYS A 79 0.31 17.55 -5.41
CA LYS A 79 0.68 16.73 -6.57
C LYS A 79 2.05 16.05 -6.41
N GLU A 80 3.01 16.73 -5.79
CA GLU A 80 4.38 16.26 -5.59
C GLU A 80 4.45 15.13 -4.57
N ASN A 81 3.78 15.29 -3.42
CA ASN A 81 3.69 14.29 -2.37
C ASN A 81 3.01 13.02 -2.87
N ARG A 82 1.91 13.16 -3.62
CA ARG A 82 1.23 12.04 -4.27
C ARG A 82 2.16 11.33 -5.24
N ALA A 83 2.84 12.06 -6.13
CA ALA A 83 3.78 11.47 -7.09
C ALA A 83 4.93 10.71 -6.40
N GLN A 84 5.44 11.24 -5.29
CA GLN A 84 6.48 10.59 -4.49
C GLN A 84 5.98 9.31 -3.83
N GLN A 85 4.81 9.35 -3.18
CA GLN A 85 4.21 8.16 -2.55
C GLN A 85 3.93 7.05 -3.58
N LEU A 86 3.33 7.40 -4.72
CA LEU A 86 3.09 6.45 -5.82
C LEU A 86 4.39 5.81 -6.31
N ARG A 87 5.46 6.60 -6.46
CA ARG A 87 6.78 6.09 -6.88
C ARG A 87 7.33 5.09 -5.86
N LEU A 88 7.23 5.39 -4.57
CA LEU A 88 7.70 4.50 -3.49
C LEU A 88 6.90 3.19 -3.47
N MET A 89 5.57 3.26 -3.54
CA MET A 89 4.72 2.06 -3.57
C MET A 89 4.98 1.19 -4.79
N ARG A 90 5.11 1.78 -5.99
CA ARG A 90 5.46 1.05 -7.22
C ARG A 90 6.84 0.39 -7.11
N GLY A 91 7.82 1.13 -6.59
CA GLY A 91 9.17 0.61 -6.37
C GLY A 91 9.18 -0.59 -5.43
N ALA A 92 8.45 -0.50 -4.31
CA ALA A 92 8.30 -1.61 -3.38
C ALA A 92 7.58 -2.80 -4.01
N ALA A 93 6.51 -2.57 -4.76
CA ALA A 93 5.78 -3.64 -5.44
C ALA A 93 6.68 -4.43 -6.41
N GLN A 94 7.53 -3.72 -7.15
CA GLN A 94 8.52 -4.33 -8.05
C GLN A 94 9.65 -5.02 -7.29
N GLU A 95 10.23 -4.36 -6.28
CA GLU A 95 11.33 -4.90 -5.47
C GLU A 95 10.93 -6.21 -4.77
N TRP A 96 9.69 -6.25 -4.27
CA TRP A 96 9.14 -7.39 -3.55
C TRP A 96 8.48 -8.45 -4.43
N ARG A 97 8.49 -8.24 -5.75
CA ARG A 97 7.92 -9.16 -6.76
C ARG A 97 6.43 -9.43 -6.54
N VAL A 98 5.66 -8.39 -6.22
CA VAL A 98 4.20 -8.44 -6.00
C VAL A 98 3.41 -7.67 -7.05
N GLU A 99 4.06 -7.24 -8.13
CA GLU A 99 3.47 -6.48 -9.23
C GLU A 99 2.32 -7.22 -9.93
N SER A 100 2.41 -8.55 -10.03
CA SER A 100 1.40 -9.39 -10.71
C SER A 100 0.03 -9.37 -10.02
N ARG A 101 0.00 -8.99 -8.74
CA ARG A 101 -1.20 -8.86 -7.90
C ARG A 101 -1.46 -7.43 -7.44
N THR A 102 -0.68 -6.46 -7.93
CA THR A 102 -0.85 -5.04 -7.61
C THR A 102 -1.56 -4.34 -8.76
N ALA A 103 -2.61 -3.59 -8.44
CA ALA A 103 -3.30 -2.72 -9.39
C ALA A 103 -3.26 -1.28 -8.90
N GLU A 104 -2.90 -0.37 -9.80
CA GLU A 104 -3.07 1.06 -9.57
C GLU A 104 -4.41 1.51 -10.15
N VAL A 105 -5.28 2.04 -9.29
CA VAL A 105 -6.63 2.45 -9.64
C VAL A 105 -6.68 3.97 -9.69
N LYS A 106 -7.03 4.54 -10.83
CA LYS A 106 -7.13 6.00 -10.97
C LYS A 106 -8.49 6.47 -10.43
N VAL A 107 -8.46 7.23 -9.34
CA VAL A 107 -9.67 7.67 -8.67
C VAL A 107 -10.00 9.11 -9.09
N SER A 108 -10.70 9.24 -10.22
CA SER A 108 -11.40 10.47 -10.60
C SER A 108 -12.88 10.42 -10.23
N ASP A 109 -13.44 9.22 -10.17
CA ASP A 109 -14.84 8.91 -9.89
C ASP A 109 -14.91 7.63 -9.04
N LEU A 110 -15.77 7.63 -8.02
CA LEU A 110 -15.84 6.51 -7.07
C LEU A 110 -16.48 5.26 -7.67
N ASP A 111 -17.44 5.41 -8.57
CA ASP A 111 -18.12 4.27 -9.17
C ASP A 111 -17.22 3.60 -10.20
N GLN A 112 -16.48 4.39 -10.98
CA GLN A 112 -15.43 3.87 -11.86
C GLN A 112 -14.32 3.13 -11.07
N ALA A 113 -13.91 3.66 -9.92
CA ALA A 113 -12.89 3.02 -9.08
C ALA A 113 -13.37 1.66 -8.54
N LYS A 114 -14.65 1.55 -8.12
CA LYS A 114 -15.23 0.28 -7.68
C LYS A 114 -15.23 -0.77 -8.81
N LEU A 115 -15.61 -0.36 -10.02
CA LEU A 115 -15.60 -1.26 -11.19
C LEU A 115 -14.20 -1.77 -11.51
N GLU A 116 -13.18 -0.90 -11.40
CA GLU A 116 -11.79 -1.28 -11.64
C GLU A 116 -11.28 -2.25 -10.56
N ILE A 117 -11.57 -1.99 -9.28
CA ILE A 117 -11.24 -2.89 -8.17
C ILE A 117 -11.90 -4.26 -8.38
N GLN A 118 -13.21 -4.30 -8.69
CA GLN A 118 -13.94 -5.54 -8.91
C GLN A 118 -13.33 -6.35 -10.07
N SER A 119 -13.04 -5.69 -11.21
CA SER A 119 -12.43 -6.33 -12.37
C SER A 119 -11.08 -6.97 -12.05
N VAL A 120 -10.27 -6.31 -11.22
CA VAL A 120 -8.98 -6.85 -10.76
C VAL A 120 -9.17 -8.02 -9.80
N LEU A 121 -10.11 -7.93 -8.86
CA LEU A 121 -10.44 -9.04 -7.95
C LEU A 121 -10.89 -10.27 -8.74
N ASP A 122 -11.79 -10.10 -9.70
CA ASP A 122 -12.27 -11.19 -10.55
C ASP A 122 -11.12 -11.86 -11.30
N ARG A 123 -10.18 -11.06 -11.85
CA ARG A 123 -9.00 -11.59 -12.54
C ARG A 123 -8.03 -12.34 -11.63
N ILE A 124 -7.86 -11.88 -10.39
CA ILE A 124 -6.92 -12.46 -9.42
C ILE A 124 -7.52 -13.72 -8.78
N LEU A 125 -8.81 -13.73 -8.47
CA LEU A 125 -9.48 -14.81 -7.76
C LEU A 125 -10.06 -15.89 -8.68
N SER A 126 -10.19 -15.64 -9.98
CA SER A 126 -10.61 -16.66 -10.97
C SER A 126 -9.47 -17.59 -11.44
N ARG A 127 -8.31 -17.54 -10.79
CA ARG A 127 -7.13 -18.38 -11.06
C ARG A 127 -6.91 -19.38 -9.95
#